data_AF-A0A4C1VYI0-F1
#
_entry.id   AF-A0A4C1VYI0-F1
#
_cell.length_a   1.000
_cell.length_b   1.000
_cell.length_c   1.000
_cell.angle_alpha   90.00
_cell.angle_beta   90.00
_cell.angle_gamma   90.00
#
_symmetry.space_group_name_H-M   'P 1'
#
loop_
_entity.id
_entity.type
_entity.pdbx_description
1 polymer ?
#
loop_
_entity_poly.entity_id
_entity_poly.type
_entity_poly.pdbx_seq_one_letter_code
_entity_poly.pdbx_strand_id
1 'polypeptide(L)'
;MEVLAEDLHFNIVTPLTPTHYSTNDNHRPDILDIALMKGVALKLSCIETLQCLNADHRPVLMSRTVVKNSSRIVPANSDRKEQPRDVSELIRAKNAALCRAVKYPTCENRCHTRALQRKMEARMEEVRTEN
;
A
#
# COMPACT_ATOMS: atom_id res chain seq x y z
N MET A 1 12.75 -16.98 -2.41
CA MET A 1 11.68 -16.07 -2.89
C MET A 1 11.28 -16.37 -4.32
N GLU A 2 12.23 -16.72 -5.19
CA GLU A 2 11.98 -17.03 -6.61
C GLU A 2 10.97 -18.17 -6.82
N VAL A 3 11.14 -19.29 -6.09
CA VAL A 3 10.25 -20.46 -6.17
C VAL A 3 8.77 -20.13 -5.88
N LEU A 4 8.49 -19.29 -4.87
CA LEU A 4 7.11 -18.91 -4.52
C LEU A 4 6.49 -17.95 -5.55
N ALA A 5 7.30 -17.13 -6.21
CA ALA A 5 6.81 -16.17 -7.21
C ALA A 5 6.37 -16.88 -8.49
N GLU A 6 7.13 -17.92 -8.89
CA GLU A 6 6.83 -18.76 -10.04
C GLU A 6 5.57 -19.59 -9.81
N ASP A 7 5.45 -20.26 -8.65
CA ASP A 7 4.31 -21.12 -8.30
C ASP A 7 2.98 -20.36 -8.25
N LEU A 8 3.00 -19.07 -7.87
CA LEU A 8 1.81 -18.24 -7.68
C LEU A 8 1.59 -17.21 -8.81
N HIS A 9 2.45 -17.19 -9.82
CA HIS A 9 2.42 -16.26 -10.97
C HIS A 9 2.34 -14.77 -10.55
N PHE A 10 3.19 -14.37 -9.61
CA PHE A 10 3.34 -12.97 -9.21
C PHE A 10 4.59 -12.34 -9.83
N ASN A 11 4.44 -11.11 -10.32
CA ASN A 11 5.59 -10.27 -10.61
C ASN A 11 6.01 -9.57 -9.31
N ILE A 12 7.25 -9.80 -8.90
CA ILE A 12 7.89 -9.07 -7.80
C ILE A 12 8.44 -7.76 -8.36
N VAL A 13 8.08 -6.65 -7.74
CA VAL A 13 8.56 -5.33 -8.11
C VAL A 13 9.19 -4.67 -6.90
N THR A 14 10.46 -4.31 -7.02
CA THR A 14 11.21 -3.63 -5.98
C THR A 14 11.49 -2.18 -6.38
N PRO A 15 11.50 -1.24 -5.41
CA PRO A 15 12.02 0.10 -5.61
C PRO A 15 13.50 0.07 -5.98
N LEU A 16 13.92 0.99 -6.86
CA LEU A 16 15.32 1.10 -7.28
C LEU A 16 16.21 1.83 -6.24
N THR A 17 15.60 2.38 -5.20
CA THR A 17 16.27 3.13 -4.14
C THR A 17 15.86 2.59 -2.78
N PRO A 18 16.73 2.69 -1.75
CA PRO A 18 16.41 2.27 -0.39
C PRO A 18 15.09 2.88 0.07
N THR A 19 14.27 2.05 0.71
CA THR A 19 13.00 2.47 1.30
C THR A 19 13.08 2.60 2.80
N HIS A 20 14.00 1.93 3.48
CA HIS A 20 14.18 2.00 4.91
C HIS A 20 15.48 2.73 5.26
N TYR A 21 15.38 3.74 6.10
CA TYR A 21 16.48 4.53 6.65
C TYR A 21 16.38 4.46 8.17
N SER A 22 17.16 3.57 8.77
CA SER A 22 17.18 3.43 10.21
C SER A 22 17.56 4.75 10.89
N THR A 23 17.01 4.97 12.08
CA THR A 23 17.39 6.08 12.98
C THR A 23 18.76 5.90 13.63
N ASN A 24 19.36 4.70 13.53
CA ASN A 24 20.71 4.44 13.98
C ASN A 24 21.70 4.61 12.83
N ASP A 25 22.58 5.60 12.93
CA ASP A 25 23.56 5.97 11.90
C ASP A 25 24.54 4.86 11.53
N ASN A 26 24.65 3.79 12.34
CA ASN A 26 25.46 2.61 12.01
C ASN A 26 24.78 1.67 11.01
N HIS A 27 23.47 1.84 10.76
CA HIS A 27 22.73 1.01 9.83
C HIS A 27 22.70 1.66 8.45
N ARG A 28 23.01 0.86 7.43
CA ARG A 28 22.90 1.30 6.04
C ARG A 28 21.43 1.31 5.62
N PRO A 29 21.01 2.26 4.75
CA PRO A 29 19.69 2.23 4.15
C PRO A 29 19.46 0.92 3.38
N ASP A 30 18.24 0.39 3.45
CA ASP A 30 17.87 -0.92 2.88
C ASP A 30 16.56 -0.88 2.08
N ILE A 31 16.34 -1.87 1.22
CA ILE A 31 15.13 -2.04 0.43
C ILE A 31 14.28 -3.14 1.09
N LEU A 32 13.32 -2.72 1.91
CA LEU A 32 12.44 -3.64 2.64
C LEU A 32 11.02 -3.69 2.05
N ASP A 33 10.63 -2.66 1.31
CA ASP A 33 9.30 -2.57 0.70
C ASP A 33 9.29 -3.22 -0.68
N ILE A 34 8.34 -4.12 -0.91
CA ILE A 34 8.19 -4.88 -2.15
C ILE A 34 6.71 -4.85 -2.57
N ALA A 35 6.46 -4.69 -3.86
CA ALA A 35 5.12 -4.80 -4.43
C ALA A 35 4.95 -6.12 -5.20
N LEU A 36 3.86 -6.83 -4.94
CA LEU A 36 3.50 -8.07 -5.64
C LEU A 36 2.34 -7.78 -6.60
N MET A 37 2.52 -8.12 -7.88
CA MET A 37 1.50 -7.92 -8.92
C MET A 37 1.06 -9.26 -9.50
N LYS A 38 -0.23 -9.61 -9.34
CA LYS A 38 -0.79 -10.87 -9.83
C LYS A 38 -1.29 -10.73 -11.26
N GLY A 39 -0.80 -11.56 -12.19
CA GLY A 39 -1.51 -12.03 -13.39
C GLY A 39 -2.29 -10.98 -14.22
N VAL A 40 -1.80 -9.75 -14.35
CA VAL A 40 -2.41 -8.75 -15.24
C VAL A 40 -1.28 -8.09 -16.04
N ALA A 41 -1.44 -8.03 -17.36
CA ALA A 41 -0.46 -7.48 -18.30
C ALA A 41 -0.42 -5.95 -18.22
N LEU A 42 0.39 -5.43 -17.31
CA LEU A 42 0.35 -4.03 -16.92
C LEU A 42 1.68 -3.37 -17.14
N LYS A 43 1.64 -2.29 -17.89
CA LYS A 43 2.81 -1.49 -18.11
C LYS A 43 3.02 -0.59 -16.89
N LEU A 44 4.00 -0.97 -16.07
CA LEU A 44 4.56 -0.09 -15.05
C LEU A 44 5.22 1.10 -15.76
N SER A 45 4.83 2.31 -15.36
CA SER A 45 5.33 3.55 -15.95
C SER A 45 6.31 4.27 -15.02
N CYS A 46 6.11 4.21 -13.71
CA CYS A 46 7.08 4.70 -12.73
C CYS A 46 7.03 3.92 -11.42
N ILE A 47 8.18 3.84 -10.77
CA ILE A 47 8.36 3.34 -9.40
C ILE A 47 9.32 4.34 -8.74
N GLU A 48 8.84 5.08 -7.76
CA GLU A 48 9.62 6.13 -7.10
C GLU A 48 9.39 6.09 -5.59
N THR A 49 10.43 6.33 -4.80
CA THR A 49 10.29 6.52 -3.36
C THR A 49 10.06 8.00 -3.05
N LEU A 50 8.99 8.33 -2.32
CA LEU A 50 8.71 9.71 -1.95
C LEU A 50 9.33 10.05 -0.59
N GLN A 51 9.81 11.28 -0.43
CA GLN A 51 10.44 11.80 0.80
C GLN A 51 9.50 12.69 1.62
N CYS A 52 8.19 12.42 1.59
CA CYS A 52 7.17 13.31 2.13
C CYS A 52 6.62 12.92 3.51
N LEU A 53 7.10 11.81 4.09
CA LEU A 53 6.68 11.32 5.41
C LEU A 53 7.89 11.26 6.36
N ASN A 54 7.67 11.57 7.64
CA ASN A 54 8.71 11.55 8.68
C ASN A 54 8.96 10.14 9.26
N ALA A 55 8.57 9.09 8.55
CA ALA A 55 8.90 7.72 8.95
C ALA A 55 10.33 7.39 8.50
N ASP A 56 10.95 6.46 9.21
CA ASP A 56 12.17 5.75 8.78
C ASP A 56 11.96 5.00 7.45
N HIS A 57 10.71 4.67 7.10
CA HIS A 57 10.33 4.20 5.78
C HIS A 57 9.90 5.33 4.82
N ARG A 58 10.42 5.28 3.60
CA ARG A 58 10.05 6.11 2.45
C ARG A 58 8.95 5.41 1.65
N PRO A 59 7.75 6.00 1.53
CA PRO A 59 6.66 5.40 0.76
C PRO A 59 7.03 5.21 -0.71
N VAL A 60 6.63 4.08 -1.28
CA VAL A 60 6.81 3.75 -2.70
C VAL A 60 5.56 4.15 -3.47
N LEU A 61 5.72 5.03 -4.45
CA LEU A 61 4.69 5.36 -5.43
C LEU A 61 4.91 4.53 -6.69
N MET A 62 3.86 3.84 -7.13
CA MET A 62 3.86 3.08 -8.38
C MET A 62 2.76 3.60 -9.29
N SER A 63 3.14 4.00 -10.50
CA SER A 63 2.18 4.37 -11.54
C SER A 63 2.10 3.28 -12.60
N ARG A 64 0.88 3.06 -13.09
CA ARG A 64 0.57 2.00 -14.04
C ARG A 64 -0.36 2.53 -15.11
N THR A 65 -0.06 2.19 -16.35
CA THR A 65 -0.96 2.46 -17.47
C THR A 65 -1.76 1.20 -17.81
N VAL A 66 -3.06 1.37 -18.05
CA VAL A 66 -3.92 0.28 -18.52
C VAL A 66 -3.66 0.09 -20.01
N VAL A 67 -3.23 -1.11 -20.40
CA VAL A 67 -3.07 -1.45 -21.82
C VAL A 67 -4.48 -1.69 -22.39
N LYS A 68 -4.79 -1.04 -23.53
CA LYS A 68 -6.13 -0.97 -24.16
C LYS A 68 -6.73 -2.34 -24.55
N ASN A 69 -5.99 -3.43 -24.36
CA ASN A 69 -6.32 -4.78 -24.84
C ASN A 69 -6.41 -5.79 -23.68
N SER A 70 -6.26 -5.36 -22.41
CA SER A 70 -6.30 -6.30 -21.28
C SER A 70 -7.73 -6.70 -20.97
N SER A 71 -8.27 -7.73 -21.64
CA SER A 71 -9.53 -8.36 -21.24
C SER A 71 -9.31 -9.10 -19.92
N ARG A 72 -9.76 -8.50 -18.81
CA ARG A 72 -9.74 -9.15 -17.50
C ARG A 72 -11.07 -9.90 -17.33
N ILE A 73 -11.06 -11.21 -17.48
CA ILE A 73 -12.13 -12.04 -16.94
C ILE A 73 -11.90 -12.06 -15.43
N VAL A 74 -12.66 -11.26 -14.69
CA VAL A 74 -12.69 -11.35 -13.23
C VAL A 74 -13.43 -12.65 -12.92
N PRO A 75 -12.79 -13.65 -12.30
CA PRO A 75 -13.53 -14.83 -11.87
C PRO A 75 -14.61 -14.36 -10.89
N ALA A 76 -15.87 -14.71 -11.17
CA ALA A 76 -17.03 -14.31 -10.36
C ALA A 76 -16.93 -14.81 -8.91
N ASN A 77 -16.07 -15.81 -8.70
CA ASN A 77 -15.84 -16.52 -7.45
C ASN A 77 -14.37 -16.36 -7.09
N SER A 78 -13.98 -15.14 -6.73
CA SER A 78 -12.92 -15.01 -5.74
C SER A 78 -13.54 -15.28 -4.39
N ASP A 79 -12.95 -16.18 -3.60
CA ASP A 79 -13.12 -16.23 -2.14
C ASP A 79 -12.55 -14.96 -1.51
N ARG A 80 -13.03 -13.80 -1.96
CA ARG A 80 -12.82 -12.53 -1.30
C ARG A 80 -13.54 -12.67 0.00
N LYS A 81 -12.78 -12.95 1.07
CA LYS A 81 -13.18 -12.55 2.41
C LYS A 81 -13.49 -11.06 2.33
N GLU A 82 -14.78 -10.73 2.19
CA GLU A 82 -15.21 -9.35 2.24
C GLU A 82 -14.82 -8.83 3.61
N GLN A 83 -14.10 -7.71 3.62
CA GLN A 83 -13.85 -7.05 4.88
C GLN A 83 -15.21 -6.63 5.46
N PRO A 84 -15.36 -6.69 6.79
CA PRO A 84 -16.53 -6.13 7.45
C PRO A 84 -16.82 -4.71 6.94
N ARG A 85 -18.10 -4.38 6.73
CA ARG A 85 -18.52 -3.11 6.09
C ARG A 85 -17.89 -1.89 6.76
N ASP A 86 -17.82 -1.92 8.08
CA ASP A 86 -17.18 -0.92 8.94
C ASP A 86 -15.70 -0.68 8.58
N VAL A 87 -14.92 -1.74 8.33
CA VAL A 87 -13.51 -1.62 7.92
C VAL A 87 -13.42 -0.98 6.53
N SER A 88 -14.29 -1.39 5.60
CA SER A 88 -14.31 -0.83 4.24
C SER A 88 -14.65 0.66 4.22
N GLU A 89 -15.57 1.09 5.09
CA GLU A 89 -15.93 2.50 5.28
C GLU A 89 -14.79 3.29 5.91
N LEU A 90 -14.11 2.70 6.90
CA LEU A 90 -12.97 3.31 7.57
C LEU A 90 -11.78 3.52 6.62
N ILE A 91 -11.51 2.56 5.73
CA ILE A 91 -10.52 2.70 4.66
C ILE A 91 -10.87 3.87 3.75
N ARG A 92 -12.13 3.97 3.32
CA ARG A 92 -12.59 5.05 2.45
C ARG A 92 -12.45 6.42 3.14
N ALA A 93 -12.86 6.52 4.39
CA ALA A 93 -12.75 7.74 5.18
C ALA A 93 -11.30 8.18 5.36
N LYS A 94 -10.41 7.23 5.69
CA LYS A 94 -8.97 7.48 5.82
C LYS A 94 -8.35 7.97 4.51
N ASN A 95 -8.67 7.33 3.39
CA ASN A 95 -8.17 7.75 2.08
C ASN A 95 -8.67 9.15 1.71
N ALA A 96 -9.93 9.47 1.98
CA ALA A 96 -10.46 10.82 1.77
C ALA A 96 -9.76 11.87 2.66
N ALA A 97 -9.48 11.54 3.93
CA ALA A 97 -8.74 12.40 4.84
C ALA A 97 -7.30 12.62 4.37
N LEU A 98 -6.63 11.56 3.88
CA LEU A 98 -5.28 11.66 3.32
C LEU A 98 -5.24 12.59 2.11
N CYS A 99 -6.18 12.44 1.16
CA CYS A 99 -6.30 13.35 0.02
C CYS A 99 -6.52 14.80 0.47
N ARG A 100 -7.34 15.03 1.50
CA ARG A 100 -7.57 16.38 2.07
C ARG A 100 -6.31 16.94 2.74
N ALA A 101 -5.58 16.13 3.48
CA ALA A 101 -4.35 16.55 4.16
C ALA A 101 -3.23 16.90 3.17
N VAL A 102 -3.16 16.18 2.04
CA VAL A 102 -2.24 16.51 0.94
C VAL A 102 -2.64 17.82 0.26
N LYS A 103 -3.94 18.03 -0.01
CA LYS A 103 -4.44 19.24 -0.66
C LYS A 103 -4.34 20.48 0.25
N TYR A 104 -4.55 20.30 1.55
CA TYR A 104 -4.58 21.38 2.55
C TYR A 104 -3.77 20.94 3.79
N PRO A 105 -2.47 21.27 3.88
CA PRO A 105 -1.56 20.79 4.93
C PRO A 105 -1.74 21.42 6.32
N THR A 106 -2.97 21.44 6.86
CA THR A 106 -3.27 22.02 8.18
C THR A 106 -2.94 21.07 9.33
N CYS A 107 -2.82 21.58 10.56
CA CYS A 107 -2.65 20.75 11.76
C CYS A 107 -3.88 19.86 12.01
N GLU A 108 -5.09 20.37 11.76
CA GLU A 108 -6.35 19.64 11.91
C GLU A 108 -6.45 18.47 10.92
N ASN A 109 -6.12 18.68 9.65
CA ASN A 109 -6.17 17.62 8.65
C ASN A 109 -5.16 16.50 8.94
N ARG A 110 -3.96 16.88 9.43
CA ARG A 110 -2.96 15.91 9.92
C ARG A 110 -3.46 15.14 11.14
N CYS A 111 -4.06 15.84 12.11
CA CYS A 111 -4.64 15.22 13.30
C CYS A 111 -5.76 14.23 12.95
N HIS A 112 -6.66 14.62 12.05
CA HIS A 112 -7.76 13.79 11.58
C HIS A 112 -7.27 12.53 10.86
N THR A 113 -6.26 12.66 10.00
CA THR A 113 -5.64 11.51 9.32
C THR A 113 -5.01 10.53 10.31
N ARG A 114 -4.30 11.03 11.33
CA ARG A 114 -3.72 10.21 12.41
C ARG A 114 -4.79 9.51 13.25
N ALA A 115 -5.90 10.19 13.53
CA ALA A 115 -7.01 9.60 14.28
C ALA A 115 -7.65 8.44 13.49
N LEU A 116 -7.87 8.61 12.19
CA LEU A 116 -8.40 7.55 11.33
C LEU A 116 -7.41 6.39 11.15
N GLN A 117 -6.10 6.67 11.06
CA GLN A 117 -5.06 5.65 11.06
C GLN A 117 -5.15 4.76 12.30
N ARG A 118 -5.17 5.35 13.51
CA ARG A 118 -5.25 4.59 14.77
C ARG A 118 -6.53 3.76 14.88
N LYS A 119 -7.68 4.32 14.47
CA LYS A 119 -8.93 3.58 14.45
C LYS A 119 -8.86 2.38 13.51
N MET A 120 -8.24 2.55 12.34
CA MET A 120 -8.08 1.47 11.37
C MET A 120 -7.18 0.37 11.94
N GLU A 121 -6.06 0.72 12.56
CA GLU A 121 -5.16 -0.23 13.21
C GLU A 121 -5.86 -1.03 14.32
N ALA A 122 -6.59 -0.35 15.19
CA ALA A 122 -7.36 -1.02 16.25
C ALA A 122 -8.39 -2.01 15.69
N ARG A 123 -9.15 -1.62 14.66
CA ARG A 123 -10.15 -2.50 14.03
C ARG A 123 -9.55 -3.67 13.28
N MET A 124 -8.41 -3.48 12.64
CA MET A 124 -7.69 -4.56 11.99
C MET A 124 -7.16 -5.58 13.00
N GLU A 125 -6.76 -5.12 14.20
CA GLU A 125 -6.35 -6.01 15.29
C GLU A 125 -7.54 -6.81 15.85
N GLU A 126 -8.70 -6.17 16.06
CA GLU A 126 -9.94 -6.87 16.49
C GLU A 126 -10.34 -7.98 15.50
N VAL A 127 -10.42 -7.67 14.20
CA VAL A 127 -10.77 -8.64 13.15
C VAL A 127 -9.75 -9.79 13.05
N ARG A 128 -8.48 -9.53 13.39
CA ARG A 128 -7.43 -10.54 13.45
C ARG A 128 -7.61 -11.49 14.64
N THR A 129 -8.11 -11.00 15.78
CA THR A 129 -8.36 -11.81 16.98
C THR A 129 -9.68 -12.60 16.95
N GLU A 130 -10.62 -12.21 16.08
CA GLU A 130 -11.91 -12.89 15.91
C GLU A 130 -11.88 -14.11 14.95
N ASN A 131 -10.75 -14.36 14.26
CA ASN A 131 -10.53 -15.53 13.40
C ASN A 131 -9.54 -16.52 14.04
#